data_AF-A0A9Q1GEG8-F1
#
_entry.id   AF-A0A9Q1GEG8-F1
#
_cell.length_a   1.000
_cell.length_b   1.000
_cell.length_c   1.000
_cell.angle_alpha   90.00
_cell.angle_beta   90.00
_cell.angle_gamma   90.00
#
_symmetry.space_group_name_H-M   'P 1'
#
loop_
_entity.id
_entity.type
_entity.pdbx_description
1 polymer ?
#
loop_
_entity_poly.entity_id
_entity_poly.type
_entity_poly.pdbx_seq_one_letter_code
_entity_poly.pdbx_strand_id
1 'polypeptide(L)' 'MNFTVGVPELALVRFTVRDHSLRPANDFMGQYTLPFTSMKKGYRWVPLLSREGHDLDPASLFIFVWHS' A
#
# COMPACT_ATOMS: atom_id res chain seq x y z
N MET A 1 9.35 -9.79 5.09
CA MET A 1 8.43 -9.48 6.20
C MET A 1 7.15 -10.24 5.92
N ASN A 2 6.69 -11.09 6.84
CA ASN A 2 5.56 -11.99 6.63
C ASN A 2 4.46 -11.68 7.66
N PHE A 3 3.21 -11.87 7.26
CA PHE A 3 2.04 -11.63 8.11
C PHE A 3 1.16 -12.88 8.11
N THR A 4 0.64 -13.27 9.27
CA THR A 4 -0.39 -14.32 9.40
C THR A 4 -1.74 -13.63 9.49
N VAL A 5 -2.63 -13.92 8.54
CA VAL A 5 -3.98 -13.34 8.48
C VAL A 5 -4.99 -14.44 8.79
N GLY A 6 -5.66 -14.36 9.94
CA GLY A 6 -6.57 -15.41 10.40
C GLY A 6 -7.90 -15.46 9.63
N VAL A 7 -8.42 -14.30 9.21
CA VAL A 7 -9.70 -14.16 8.51
C VAL A 7 -9.50 -13.31 7.26
N PRO A 8 -8.92 -13.87 6.17
CA PRO A 8 -8.53 -13.13 4.96
C PRO A 8 -9.65 -12.32 4.30
N GLU A 9 -10.88 -12.80 4.39
CA GLU A 9 -12.08 -12.20 3.83
C GLU A 9 -12.48 -10.88 4.51
N LEU A 10 -12.01 -10.65 5.75
CA LEU A 10 -12.20 -9.39 6.48
C LEU A 10 -10.96 -8.49 6.47
N ALA A 11 -9.89 -8.91 5.79
CA ALA A 11 -8.62 -8.21 5.82
C ALA A 11 -8.45 -7.22 4.65
N LEU A 12 -7.88 -6.05 4.97
CA LEU A 12 -7.40 -5.06 4.01
C LEU A 12 -5.88 -4.94 4.11
N VAL A 13 -5.22 -4.70 2.99
CA VAL A 13 -3.80 -4.36 2.93
C VAL A 13 -3.69 -2.90 2.54
N ARG A 14 -2.94 -2.12 3.34
CA ARG A 14 -2.67 -0.72 3.07
C ARG A 14 -1.17 -0.48 2.92
N PHE A 15 -0.80 0.05 1.76
CA PHE A 15 0.52 0.62 1.52
C PHE A 15 0.49 2.10 1.91
N THR A 16 1.51 2.56 2.61
CA THR A 16 1.64 3.98 2.99
C THR A 16 3.09 4.38 2.85
N VAL A 17 3.33 5.42 2.06
CA VAL A 17 4.64 6.03 1.90
C VAL A 17 4.69 7.26 2.79
N ARG A 18 5.74 7.33 3.61
CA ARG A 18 5.99 8.49 4.46
C ARG A 18 7.41 9.02 4.27
N ASP A 19 7.55 10.33 4.32
CA ASP A 19 8.84 10.98 4.48
C ASP A 19 9.34 10.78 5.91
N HIS A 20 10.63 10.45 6.02
CA HIS A 20 11.31 10.22 7.29
C HIS A 20 12.12 11.46 7.73
N SER A 21 11.93 12.62 7.11
CA SER A 21 12.60 13.85 7.52
C SER A 21 12.20 14.29 8.93
N LEU A 22 13.13 14.97 9.62
CA LEU A 22 12.95 15.45 11.00
C LEU A 22 11.87 16.54 11.16
N ARG A 23 11.14 16.91 10.09
CA ARG A 23 10.07 17.91 10.11
C ARG A 23 8.71 17.20 10.14
N PRO A 24 8.00 17.18 11.27
CA PRO A 24 6.77 16.40 11.43
C PRO A 24 5.59 16.89 10.57
N ALA A 25 5.68 18.07 9.97
CA ALA A 25 4.53 18.77 9.41
C ALA A 25 4.03 18.21 8.06
N ASN A 26 4.68 17.21 7.45
CA ASN A 26 4.19 16.63 6.20
C ASN A 26 4.78 15.24 5.92
N ASP A 27 4.66 14.32 6.88
CA ASP A 27 5.24 12.98 6.75
C ASP A 27 4.52 12.11 5.71
N PHE A 28 3.28 12.39 5.32
CA PHE A 28 2.52 11.53 4.41
C PHE A 28 2.77 11.88 2.94
N MET A 29 3.20 10.89 2.15
CA MET A 29 3.47 11.07 0.72
C MET A 29 2.45 10.37 -0.18
N GLY A 30 1.87 9.26 0.26
CA GLY A 30 0.82 8.58 -0.51
C GLY A 30 0.36 7.27 0.11
N GLN A 31 -0.77 6.75 -0.36
CA GLN A 31 -1.33 5.48 0.10
C GLN A 31 -2.04 4.70 -1.00
N TYR A 32 -2.20 3.40 -0.77
CA TYR A 32 -3.13 2.58 -1.55
C TYR A 32 -3.67 1.47 -0.65
N THR A 33 -4.99 1.23 -0.69
CA THR A 33 -5.65 0.23 0.14
C THR A 33 -6.52 -0.68 -0.71
N LEU A 34 -6.41 -1.99 -0.51
CA LEU A 34 -7.23 -2.99 -1.20
C LEU A 34 -7.56 -4.18 -0.29
N PRO A 35 -8.67 -4.89 -0.54
CA PRO A 35 -8.96 -6.17 0.12
C PRO A 35 -7.85 -7.18 -0.12
N PHE A 36 -7.51 -7.97 0.90
CA PHE A 36 -6.48 -9.01 0.79
C PHE A 36 -6.81 -10.00 -0.34
N THR A 37 -8.08 -10.38 -0.46
CA THR A 37 -8.59 -11.28 -1.50
C THR A 37 -8.44 -10.72 -2.93
N SER A 38 -8.28 -9.40 -3.09
CA SER A 38 -8.04 -8.75 -4.38
C SER A 38 -6.56 -8.68 -4.76
N MET A 39 -5.64 -9.04 -3.86
CA MET A 39 -4.21 -9.01 -4.14
C MET A 39 -3.79 -10.15 -5.09
N LYS A 40 -3.30 -9.76 -6.27
CA LYS A 40 -2.74 -10.69 -7.25
C LYS A 40 -1.28 -11.02 -6.89
N LYS A 41 -0.94 -12.32 -6.84
CA LYS A 41 0.43 -12.79 -6.63
C LYS A 41 1.39 -12.33 -7.73
N GLY A 42 2.69 -12.39 -7.45
CA GLY A 42 3.79 -12.03 -8.34
C GLY A 42 4.22 -10.57 -8.25
N TYR A 43 4.97 -10.10 -9.25
CA TYR A 43 5.39 -8.72 -9.38
C TYR A 43 4.23 -7.81 -9.78
N ARG A 44 4.02 -6.71 -9.05
CA ARG A 44 2.90 -5.77 -9.25
C ARG A 44 3.34 -4.33 -9.01
N TRP A 45 2.70 -3.42 -9.73
CA TRP A 45 2.73 -1.99 -9.44
C TRP A 45 1.53 -1.63 -8.58
N VAL A 46 1.77 -0.84 -7.54
CA VAL A 46 0.74 -0.26 -6.68
C VAL A 46 0.74 1.26 -6.91
N PRO A 47 -0.29 1.82 -7.57
CA PRO A 47 -0.38 3.26 -7.77
C PRO A 47 -0.63 3.94 -6.42
N LEU A 48 -0.02 5.10 -6.19
CA LEU A 48 -0.20 5.86 -4.95
C LEU A 48 -1.29 6.91 -5.13
N LEU A 49 -2.07 7.11 -4.07
CA LEU A 49 -3.08 8.13 -3.97
C LEU A 49 -2.71 9.14 -2.89
N SER A 50 -3.16 10.38 -3.04
CA SER A 50 -3.08 11.42 -2.01
C SER A 50 -3.91 11.03 -0.79
N ARG A 51 -3.83 11.84 0.27
CA ARG A 51 -4.63 11.63 1.49
C ARG A 51 -6.14 11.76 1.20
N GLU A 52 -6.50 12.59 0.24
CA GLU A 52 -7.84 12.85 -0.26
C GLU A 52 -8.28 11.82 -1.31
N GLY A 53 -7.39 10.92 -1.72
CA GLY A 53 -7.67 9.87 -2.70
C GLY A 53 -7.44 10.28 -4.15
N HIS A 54 -6.83 11.43 -4.41
CA HIS A 54 -6.45 11.82 -5.76
C HIS A 54 -5.31 10.96 -6.30
N ASP A 55 -5.34 10.64 -7.59
CA ASP A 55 -4.25 9.93 -8.25
C ASP A 55 -2.96 10.77 -8.21
N LEU A 56 -1.84 10.12 -7.90
CA LEU A 56 -0.51 10.73 -7.87
C LEU A 56 0.36 10.26 -9.04
N ASP A 57 -0.23 9.74 -10.12
CA ASP A 57 0.49 9.32 -11.34
C ASP A 57 1.61 10.34 -11.70
N PRO A 58 2.85 9.87 -11.91
CA PRO A 58 3.28 8.47 -12.05
C PRO A 58 3.69 7.75 -10.75
N ALA A 59 3.38 8.29 -9.56
CA ALA A 59 3.87 7.76 -8.30
C ALA A 59 3.32 6.34 -8.00
N SER A 60 4.23 5.38 -7.84
CA SER A 60 3.88 3.98 -7.61
C SER A 60 4.96 3.21 -6.83
N LEU A 61 4.55 2.09 -6.22
CA LEU A 61 5.46 1.11 -5.62
C LEU A 61 5.55 -0.15 -6.49
N PHE A 62 6.76 -0.64 -6.73
CA PHE A 62 6.97 -1.96 -7.33
C PHE A 62 7.18 -3.00 -6.23
N ILE A 63 6.30 -4.00 -6.16
CA ILE A 63 6.27 -5.00 -5.08
C ILE A 63 6.22 -6.42 -5.64
N PHE A 64 6.61 -7.39 -4.82
CA PHE A 64 6.35 -8.81 -5.04
C PHE A 64 5.38 -9.32 -3.98
N VAL A 65 4.26 -9.91 -4.42
CA VAL A 65 3.22 -10.45 -3.54
C VAL A 65 3.22 -11.96 -3.59
N TRP A 66 3.30 -12.59 -2.42
CA TRP A 66 3.06 -14.02 -2.24
C TRP A 66 2.11 -14.24 -1.07
N HIS A 67 1.14 -15.12 -1.25
CA HIS A 67 0.25 -15.61 -0.19
C HIS A 67 -0.11 -17.06 -0.48
N SER A 68 -0.44 -17.82 0.54
CA SER A 68 -0.81 -19.24 0.48
C SER A 68 -1.94 -19.52 1.46
#